data_AF-A0A970UHQ3-F1
#
_entry.id   AF-A0A970UHQ3-F1
#
_cell.length_a   1.000
_cell.length_b   1.000
_cell.length_c   1.000
_cell.angle_alpha   90.00
_cell.angle_beta   90.00
_cell.angle_gamma   90.00
#
_symmetry.space_group_name_H-M   'P 1'
#
loop_
_entity.id
_entity.type
_entity.pdbx_description
1 polymer ?
#
loop_
_entity_poly.entity_id
_entity_poly.type
_entity_poly.pdbx_seq_one_letter_code
_entity_poly.pdbx_strand_id
1 'polypeptide(L)'
;MLLETIAEKYIWFLLVILAGNLMQRKHQARSQKKRLATLIIAALAMLLQIFITLILTWKWPQWVVFPALVIVVALAFLLRNRLFIFKTTCASCSKKLSFTQAFNFDDNLCDECHAEAHPEEVKIKEVPKAEEKIVALCKAETVDEIDWDFWEPTETAVLCYLFEDDKVLLINKKRGLGEGLVNAPGGHVEDAETAKEAAIREVREETGLIVENPIHMGVLEFQFRDGLRMRGHVFFAQSYSGTLIDTDEAEPFWCPVAEIPYDKMWQDDALWLPEALSGKHFYGQFIFDDRTMLSHRIEYEQA
;
A
#
# COMPACT_ATOMS: atom_id res chain seq x y z
N MET A 1 -44.35 -9.72 -8.50
CA MET A 1 -44.27 -10.30 -7.14
C MET A 1 -43.04 -11.20 -6.95
N LEU A 2 -43.00 -12.45 -7.42
CA LEU A 2 -41.87 -13.36 -7.12
C LEU A 2 -40.50 -12.85 -7.62
N LEU A 3 -40.41 -12.43 -8.88
CA LEU A 3 -39.16 -11.91 -9.47
C LEU A 3 -38.70 -10.59 -8.86
N GLU A 4 -39.63 -9.74 -8.43
CA GLU A 4 -39.32 -8.47 -7.75
C GLU A 4 -38.72 -8.74 -6.36
N THR A 5 -39.31 -9.64 -5.58
CA THR A 5 -38.77 -10.05 -4.28
C THR A 5 -37.39 -10.71 -4.42
N ILE A 6 -37.18 -11.50 -5.48
CA ILE A 6 -35.88 -12.08 -5.77
C ILE A 6 -34.87 -10.98 -6.09
N ALA A 7 -35.22 -10.02 -6.97
CA ALA A 7 -34.34 -8.93 -7.37
C ALA A 7 -33.92 -8.03 -6.19
N GLU A 8 -34.83 -7.73 -5.26
CA GLU A 8 -34.55 -6.95 -4.04
C GLU A 8 -33.58 -7.67 -3.08
N LYS A 9 -33.72 -8.99 -2.93
CA LYS A 9 -32.87 -9.78 -2.02
C LYS A 9 -31.57 -10.24 -2.66
N TYR A 10 -31.45 -10.15 -3.99
CA TYR A 10 -30.28 -10.62 -4.73
C TYR A 10 -29.00 -9.86 -4.40
N ILE A 11 -29.12 -8.57 -4.08
CA ILE A 11 -27.98 -7.73 -3.70
C ILE A 11 -27.30 -8.26 -2.44
N TRP A 12 -28.07 -8.70 -1.43
CA TRP A 12 -27.51 -9.30 -0.21
C TRP A 12 -26.75 -10.59 -0.50
N PHE A 13 -27.22 -11.40 -1.44
CA PHE A 13 -26.51 -12.61 -1.87
C PHE A 13 -25.17 -12.27 -2.54
N LEU A 14 -25.13 -11.25 -3.41
CA LEU A 14 -23.88 -10.76 -4.02
C LEU A 14 -22.91 -10.21 -2.97
N LEU A 15 -23.40 -9.43 -2.00
CA LEU A 15 -22.57 -8.88 -0.93
C LEU A 15 -21.92 -9.98 -0.08
N VAL A 16 -22.63 -11.08 0.19
CA VAL A 16 -22.05 -12.24 0.91
C VAL A 16 -20.93 -12.89 0.11
N ILE A 17 -21.09 -13.06 -1.21
CA ILE A 17 -20.04 -13.64 -2.07
C ILE A 17 -18.81 -12.73 -2.10
N LEU A 18 -19.00 -11.41 -2.24
CA LEU A 18 -17.92 -10.43 -2.28
C LEU A 18 -17.21 -10.30 -0.93
N ALA A 19 -17.94 -10.34 0.19
CA ALA A 19 -17.35 -10.39 1.52
C ALA A 19 -16.49 -11.65 1.71
N GLY A 20 -16.96 -12.80 1.23
CA GLY A 20 -16.16 -14.03 1.20
C GLY A 20 -14.88 -13.88 0.38
N ASN A 21 -14.93 -13.20 -0.78
CA ASN A 21 -13.76 -12.90 -1.59
C ASN A 21 -12.75 -11.98 -0.88
N LEU A 22 -13.23 -10.97 -0.16
CA LEU A 22 -12.39 -10.07 0.65
C LEU A 22 -11.73 -10.82 1.82
N MET A 23 -12.44 -11.73 2.48
CA MET A 23 -11.86 -12.59 3.51
C MET A 23 -10.74 -13.49 2.96
N GLN A 24 -10.88 -13.98 1.73
CA GLN A 24 -9.86 -14.77 1.05
C GLN A 24 -8.58 -13.97 0.73
N ARG A 25 -8.64 -12.62 0.68
CA ARG A 25 -7.47 -11.74 0.47
C ARG A 25 -6.43 -11.90 1.58
N LYS A 26 -6.86 -12.14 2.82
CA LYS A 26 -5.95 -12.38 3.97
C LYS A 26 -5.05 -13.60 3.77
N HIS A 27 -5.39 -14.49 2.85
CA HIS A 27 -4.68 -15.75 2.59
C HIS A 27 -4.12 -15.83 1.16
N GLN A 28 -3.76 -14.69 0.56
CA GLN A 28 -3.38 -14.58 -0.85
C GLN A 28 -2.29 -15.56 -1.32
N ALA A 29 -1.35 -15.95 -0.44
CA ALA A 29 -0.31 -16.92 -0.73
C ALA A 29 -0.86 -18.31 -1.11
N ARG A 30 -2.02 -18.71 -0.55
CA ARG A 30 -2.61 -20.06 -0.70
C ARG A 30 -4.03 -20.08 -1.26
N SER A 31 -4.61 -18.93 -1.65
CA SER A 31 -6.04 -18.80 -2.01
C SER A 31 -6.33 -18.36 -3.45
N GLN A 32 -5.33 -18.31 -4.33
CA GLN A 32 -5.44 -17.72 -5.67
C GLN A 32 -6.55 -18.36 -6.52
N LYS A 33 -6.60 -19.68 -6.59
CA LYS A 33 -7.57 -20.41 -7.44
C LYS A 33 -8.97 -20.31 -6.86
N LYS A 34 -9.13 -20.44 -5.53
CA LYS A 34 -10.43 -20.31 -4.85
C LYS A 34 -10.97 -18.88 -4.88
N ARG A 35 -10.11 -17.86 -4.83
CA ARG A 35 -10.49 -16.45 -5.00
C ARG A 35 -10.97 -16.16 -6.42
N LEU A 36 -10.29 -16.69 -7.44
CA LEU A 36 -10.75 -16.59 -8.82
C LEU A 36 -12.11 -17.29 -8.99
N ALA A 37 -12.32 -18.45 -8.36
CA ALA A 37 -13.59 -19.15 -8.38
C ALA A 37 -14.72 -18.29 -7.76
N THR A 38 -14.51 -17.66 -6.60
CA THR A 38 -15.53 -16.79 -5.96
C THR A 38 -15.85 -15.55 -6.81
N LEU A 39 -14.87 -14.96 -7.51
CA LEU A 39 -15.12 -13.87 -8.47
C LEU A 39 -15.95 -14.32 -9.67
N ILE A 40 -15.67 -15.50 -10.23
CA ILE A 40 -16.47 -16.05 -11.34
C ILE A 40 -17.91 -16.32 -10.88
N ILE A 41 -18.11 -16.85 -9.66
CA ILE A 41 -19.46 -17.03 -9.08
C ILE A 41 -20.18 -15.69 -8.94
N ALA A 42 -19.49 -14.65 -8.43
CA ALA A 42 -20.05 -13.31 -8.32
C ALA A 42 -20.43 -12.73 -9.69
N ALA A 43 -19.59 -12.90 -10.71
CA ALA A 43 -19.84 -12.43 -12.06
C ALA A 43 -21.05 -13.13 -12.72
N LEU A 44 -21.18 -14.44 -12.56
CA LEU A 44 -22.34 -15.21 -13.04
C LEU A 44 -23.63 -14.82 -12.32
N ALA A 45 -23.55 -14.58 -11.01
CA ALA A 45 -24.68 -14.10 -10.23
C ALA A 45 -25.09 -12.68 -10.68
N MET A 46 -24.13 -11.78 -10.89
CA MET A 46 -24.39 -10.44 -11.40
C MET A 46 -25.02 -10.46 -12.79
N LEU A 47 -24.55 -11.36 -13.68
CA LEU A 47 -25.14 -11.55 -15.01
C LEU A 47 -26.61 -11.98 -14.92
N LEU A 48 -26.94 -12.92 -14.02
CA LEU A 48 -28.32 -13.34 -13.79
C LEU A 48 -29.18 -12.19 -13.27
N GLN A 49 -28.65 -11.37 -12.36
CA GLN A 49 -29.34 -10.18 -11.85
C GLN A 49 -29.64 -9.18 -12.97
N ILE A 50 -28.68 -8.93 -13.86
CA ILE A 50 -28.87 -8.03 -15.01
C ILE A 50 -30.02 -8.54 -15.89
N PHE A 51 -30.07 -9.84 -16.19
CA PHE A 51 -31.18 -10.42 -16.95
C PHE A 51 -32.53 -10.23 -16.24
N ILE A 52 -32.60 -10.47 -14.93
CA ILE A 52 -33.83 -10.28 -14.16
C ILE A 52 -34.27 -8.82 -14.19
N THR A 53 -33.35 -7.87 -13.97
CA THR A 53 -33.64 -6.44 -14.02
C THR A 53 -34.14 -6.02 -15.41
N LEU A 54 -33.50 -6.47 -16.49
CA LEU A 54 -33.93 -6.16 -17.86
C LEU A 54 -35.35 -6.68 -18.15
N ILE A 55 -35.66 -7.92 -17.75
CA ILE A 55 -37.00 -8.52 -17.90
C ILE A 55 -38.05 -7.65 -17.20
N LEU A 56 -37.76 -7.19 -15.98
CA LEU A 56 -38.68 -6.35 -15.19
C LEU A 56 -38.82 -4.93 -15.79
N THR A 57 -37.72 -4.28 -16.16
CA THR A 57 -37.72 -2.92 -16.71
C THR A 57 -38.43 -2.85 -18.06
N TRP A 58 -38.23 -3.85 -18.92
CA TRP A 58 -38.83 -3.89 -20.27
C TRP A 58 -40.18 -4.61 -20.30
N LYS A 59 -40.72 -4.98 -19.12
CA LYS A 59 -42.00 -5.68 -18.94
C LYS A 59 -42.15 -6.93 -19.81
N TRP A 60 -41.06 -7.68 -19.97
CA TRP A 60 -41.08 -8.92 -20.73
C TRP A 60 -41.86 -10.01 -19.99
N PRO A 61 -42.39 -11.01 -20.72
CA PRO A 61 -43.00 -12.17 -20.09
C PRO A 61 -42.02 -12.87 -19.13
N GLN A 62 -42.49 -13.24 -17.94
CA GLN A 62 -41.63 -13.80 -16.89
C GLN A 62 -40.95 -15.11 -17.30
N TRP A 63 -41.50 -15.87 -18.24
CA TRP A 63 -40.90 -17.11 -18.74
C TRP A 63 -39.55 -16.89 -19.44
N VAL A 64 -39.22 -15.66 -19.86
CA VAL A 64 -37.90 -15.32 -20.42
C VAL A 64 -36.76 -15.49 -19.41
N VAL A 65 -37.07 -15.62 -18.12
CA VAL A 65 -36.05 -15.97 -17.11
C VAL A 65 -35.45 -17.36 -17.33
N PHE A 66 -36.20 -18.31 -17.89
CA PHE A 66 -35.72 -19.67 -18.13
C PHE A 66 -34.58 -19.73 -19.15
N PRO A 67 -34.68 -19.13 -20.36
CA PRO A 67 -33.55 -19.08 -21.28
C PRO A 67 -32.37 -18.28 -20.72
N ALA A 68 -32.60 -17.20 -19.96
CA ALA A 68 -31.53 -16.47 -19.28
C ALA A 68 -30.79 -17.36 -18.26
N LEU A 69 -31.52 -18.15 -17.48
CA LEU A 69 -30.95 -19.12 -16.55
C LEU A 69 -30.15 -20.21 -17.30
N VAL A 70 -30.65 -20.71 -18.43
CA VAL A 70 -29.93 -21.68 -19.27
C VAL A 70 -28.60 -21.12 -19.75
N ILE A 71 -28.55 -19.85 -20.15
CA ILE A 71 -27.30 -19.18 -20.56
C ILE A 71 -26.31 -19.14 -19.38
N VAL A 72 -26.74 -18.71 -18.21
CA VAL A 72 -25.88 -18.62 -17.01
C VAL A 72 -25.38 -20.01 -16.59
N VAL A 73 -26.24 -21.03 -16.63
CA VAL A 73 -25.87 -22.42 -16.32
C VAL A 73 -24.91 -22.99 -17.36
N ALA A 74 -25.10 -22.70 -18.64
CA ALA A 74 -24.18 -23.11 -19.70
C ALA A 74 -22.79 -22.48 -19.51
N LEU A 75 -22.73 -21.19 -19.18
CA LEU A 75 -21.47 -20.51 -18.85
C LEU A 75 -20.80 -21.12 -17.61
N ALA A 76 -21.58 -21.40 -16.55
CA ALA A 76 -21.08 -22.08 -15.36
C ALA A 76 -20.52 -23.47 -15.69
N PHE A 77 -21.17 -24.21 -16.58
CA PHE A 77 -20.71 -25.54 -17.01
C PHE A 77 -19.42 -25.47 -17.82
N LEU A 78 -19.28 -24.49 -18.72
CA LEU A 78 -18.02 -24.26 -19.45
C LEU A 78 -16.87 -23.93 -18.49
N LEU A 79 -17.17 -23.24 -17.40
CA LEU A 79 -16.20 -22.85 -16.37
C LEU A 79 -16.09 -23.86 -15.22
N ARG A 80 -16.66 -25.06 -15.33
CA ARG A 80 -16.76 -26.06 -14.24
C ARG A 80 -15.43 -26.39 -13.58
N ASN A 81 -14.34 -26.47 -14.36
CA ASN A 81 -13.00 -26.79 -13.84
C ASN A 81 -12.42 -25.67 -12.95
N ARG A 82 -12.98 -24.46 -13.03
CA ARG A 82 -12.60 -23.30 -12.21
C ARG A 82 -13.54 -23.09 -11.03
N LEU A 83 -14.78 -23.58 -11.09
CA LEU A 83 -15.81 -23.35 -10.08
C LEU A 83 -15.84 -24.43 -8.98
N PHE A 84 -15.64 -25.70 -9.33
CA PHE A 84 -15.75 -26.82 -8.40
C PHE A 84 -14.41 -27.19 -7.75
N ILE A 85 -13.76 -26.22 -7.10
CA ILE A 85 -12.45 -26.39 -6.45
C ILE A 85 -12.60 -26.63 -4.93
N PHE A 86 -13.74 -26.28 -4.35
CA PHE A 86 -14.02 -26.40 -2.92
C PHE A 86 -14.27 -27.86 -2.53
N LYS A 87 -13.36 -28.45 -1.74
CA LYS A 87 -13.54 -29.78 -1.14
C LYS A 87 -13.72 -29.66 0.37
N THR A 88 -14.58 -30.51 0.92
CA THR A 88 -14.85 -30.59 2.36
C THR A 88 -13.97 -31.64 3.06
N THR A 89 -13.24 -32.44 2.29
CA THR A 89 -12.34 -33.49 2.76
C THR A 89 -10.94 -33.29 2.20
N CYS A 90 -9.94 -33.69 3.00
CA CYS A 90 -8.53 -33.62 2.64
C CYS A 90 -8.26 -34.49 1.41
N ALA A 91 -7.56 -33.93 0.42
CA ALA A 91 -7.23 -34.64 -0.81
C ALA A 91 -6.29 -35.84 -0.60
N SER A 92 -5.49 -35.82 0.48
CA SER A 92 -4.51 -36.88 0.80
C SER A 92 -5.08 -37.92 1.78
N CYS A 93 -5.48 -37.49 2.98
CA CYS A 93 -5.86 -38.40 4.06
C CYS A 93 -7.37 -38.57 4.25
N SER A 94 -8.21 -37.92 3.42
CA SER A 94 -9.69 -37.96 3.51
C SER A 94 -10.29 -37.46 4.84
N LYS A 95 -9.49 -36.88 5.73
CA LYS A 95 -9.94 -36.20 6.97
C LYS A 95 -10.84 -35.01 6.64
N LYS A 96 -11.83 -34.73 7.48
CA LYS A 96 -12.72 -33.56 7.31
C LYS A 96 -11.93 -32.27 7.50
N LEU A 97 -12.01 -31.35 6.55
CA LEU A 97 -11.33 -30.06 6.61
C LEU A 97 -12.12 -29.06 7.46
N SER A 98 -11.41 -28.16 8.14
CA SER A 98 -12.04 -26.99 8.78
C SER A 98 -12.63 -26.06 7.72
N PHE A 99 -13.57 -25.18 8.13
CA PHE A 99 -14.15 -24.20 7.22
C PHE A 99 -13.07 -23.33 6.55
N THR A 100 -12.07 -22.89 7.31
CA THR A 100 -10.94 -22.10 6.81
C THR A 100 -10.16 -22.85 5.74
N GLN A 101 -9.82 -24.12 5.95
CA GLN A 101 -9.08 -24.92 4.98
C GLN A 101 -9.90 -25.18 3.71
N ALA A 102 -11.16 -25.58 3.88
CA ALA A 102 -12.07 -25.88 2.78
C ALA A 102 -12.38 -24.65 1.92
N PHE A 103 -12.47 -23.46 2.52
CA PHE A 103 -12.86 -22.23 1.83
C PHE A 103 -11.68 -21.40 1.32
N ASN A 104 -10.55 -21.37 2.05
CA ASN A 104 -9.45 -20.45 1.75
C ASN A 104 -8.23 -21.09 1.06
N PHE A 105 -7.93 -22.38 1.26
CA PHE A 105 -6.65 -22.96 0.79
C PHE A 105 -6.80 -23.81 -0.47
N ASP A 106 -6.06 -23.51 -1.53
CA ASP A 106 -6.19 -24.11 -2.86
C ASP A 106 -5.86 -25.62 -2.89
N ASP A 107 -4.95 -26.06 -2.03
CA ASP A 107 -4.46 -27.45 -1.94
C ASP A 107 -5.51 -28.45 -1.44
N ASN A 108 -6.55 -27.98 -0.73
CA ASN A 108 -7.51 -28.83 -0.02
C ASN A 108 -6.83 -29.89 0.87
N LEU A 109 -5.74 -29.52 1.56
CA LEU A 109 -5.02 -30.38 2.49
C LEU A 109 -5.32 -29.99 3.96
N CYS A 110 -5.27 -30.96 4.86
CA CYS A 110 -5.21 -30.66 6.30
C CYS A 110 -3.80 -30.18 6.67
N ASP A 111 -3.65 -29.57 7.85
CA ASP A 111 -2.36 -28.97 8.26
C ASP A 111 -1.21 -29.98 8.28
N GLU A 112 -1.49 -31.22 8.71
CA GLU A 112 -0.53 -32.34 8.71
C GLU A 112 -0.05 -32.66 7.28
N CYS A 113 -0.98 -32.98 6.37
CA CYS A 113 -0.64 -33.31 4.99
C CYS A 113 -0.06 -32.11 4.21
N HIS A 114 -0.41 -30.89 4.59
CA HIS A 114 0.17 -29.69 4.01
C HIS A 114 1.63 -29.52 4.45
N ALA A 115 1.93 -29.72 5.73
CA ALA A 115 3.29 -29.68 6.26
C ALA A 115 4.19 -30.74 5.60
N GLU A 116 3.64 -31.93 5.33
CA GLU A 116 4.33 -33.00 4.59
C GLU A 116 4.55 -32.65 3.12
N ALA A 117 3.57 -32.02 2.46
CA ALA A 117 3.64 -31.64 1.05
C ALA A 117 4.52 -30.41 0.79
N HIS A 118 4.67 -29.53 1.79
CA HIS A 118 5.41 -28.27 1.73
C HIS A 118 6.41 -28.14 2.89
N PRO A 119 7.42 -29.03 2.98
CA PRO A 119 8.39 -29.02 4.06
C PRO A 119 9.23 -27.73 4.12
N GLU A 120 9.39 -27.04 2.98
CA GLU A 120 9.99 -25.71 2.88
C GLU A 120 9.22 -24.63 3.66
N GLU A 121 7.89 -24.67 3.69
CA GLU A 121 7.07 -23.70 4.43
C GLU A 121 7.08 -23.94 5.94
N VAL A 122 7.32 -25.18 6.37
CA VAL A 122 7.45 -25.54 7.79
C VAL A 122 8.78 -25.09 8.36
N LYS A 123 9.87 -25.23 7.59
CA LYS A 123 11.21 -24.72 7.97
C LYS A 123 11.24 -23.20 8.18
N ILE A 124 10.40 -22.46 7.46
CA ILE A 124 10.26 -21.00 7.60
C ILE A 124 9.58 -20.63 8.93
N LYS A 125 8.70 -21.48 9.48
CA LYS A 125 7.97 -21.20 10.74
C LYS A 125 8.79 -21.47 12.01
N GLU A 126 9.86 -22.26 11.94
CA GLU A 126 10.71 -22.57 13.10
C GLU A 126 11.87 -21.58 13.30
N VAL A 127 12.02 -20.59 12.40
CA VAL A 127 12.94 -19.47 12.63
C VAL A 127 12.34 -18.58 13.72
N PRO A 128 13.08 -18.23 14.79
CA PRO A 128 12.58 -17.32 15.82
C PRO A 128 12.08 -16.03 15.19
N LYS A 129 11.04 -15.48 15.79
CA LYS A 129 10.24 -14.31 15.38
C LYS A 129 11.01 -12.97 15.48
N ALA A 130 12.23 -12.94 14.95
CA ALA A 130 13.08 -11.79 14.74
C ALA A 130 13.54 -11.87 13.28
N GLU A 131 12.64 -11.50 12.36
CA GLU A 131 12.95 -11.41 10.94
C GLU A 131 13.87 -10.20 10.71
N GLU A 132 15.18 -10.43 10.68
CA GLU A 132 16.04 -9.67 9.78
C GLU A 132 15.52 -9.96 8.36
N LYS A 133 14.86 -8.97 7.75
CA LYS A 133 14.64 -8.93 6.30
C LYS A 133 15.98 -9.29 5.66
N ILE A 134 16.03 -10.34 4.83
CA ILE A 134 17.15 -10.48 3.88
C ILE A 134 16.95 -9.35 2.87
N VAL A 135 17.42 -8.16 3.24
CA VAL A 135 17.46 -7.02 2.35
C VAL A 135 18.56 -7.33 1.33
N ALA A 136 18.17 -7.46 0.06
CA ALA A 136 19.15 -7.66 -1.00
C ALA A 136 20.03 -6.40 -1.05
N LEU A 137 21.28 -6.52 -0.59
CA LEU A 137 22.25 -5.43 -0.58
C LEU A 137 22.38 -4.82 -1.98
N CYS A 138 22.27 -3.50 -2.08
CA CYS A 138 22.48 -2.80 -3.34
C CYS A 138 23.99 -2.59 -3.57
N LYS A 139 24.45 -2.96 -4.77
CA LYS A 139 25.84 -2.79 -5.20
C LYS A 139 26.07 -1.59 -6.11
N ALA A 140 25.03 -0.86 -6.48
CA ALA A 140 25.14 0.28 -7.38
C ALA A 140 25.96 1.39 -6.73
N GLU A 141 26.89 1.97 -7.49
CA GLU A 141 27.69 3.12 -7.05
C GLU A 141 27.17 4.43 -7.66
N THR A 142 26.59 4.35 -8.85
CA THR A 142 26.04 5.49 -9.58
C THR A 142 24.54 5.35 -9.83
N VAL A 143 23.82 6.47 -9.82
CA VAL A 143 22.37 6.49 -10.13
C VAL A 143 22.05 5.93 -11.51
N ASP A 144 23.01 5.93 -12.44
CA ASP A 144 22.85 5.40 -13.80
C ASP A 144 22.82 3.86 -13.84
N GLU A 145 23.30 3.18 -12.79
CA GLU A 145 23.29 1.73 -12.68
C GLU A 145 21.95 1.16 -12.21
N ILE A 146 21.04 2.03 -11.75
CA ILE A 146 19.71 1.65 -11.27
C ILE A 146 18.69 1.93 -12.38
N ASP A 147 17.85 0.94 -12.64
CA ASP A 147 16.70 1.09 -13.50
C ASP A 147 15.52 1.67 -12.70
N TRP A 148 15.44 3.00 -12.68
CA TRP A 148 14.45 3.75 -11.90
C TRP A 148 13.01 3.57 -12.40
N ASP A 149 12.82 3.17 -13.67
CA ASP A 149 11.49 2.87 -14.21
C ASP A 149 10.86 1.62 -13.57
N PHE A 150 11.70 0.70 -13.08
CA PHE A 150 11.29 -0.51 -12.36
C PHE A 150 11.65 -0.46 -10.87
N TRP A 151 12.15 0.68 -10.39
CA TRP A 151 12.47 0.86 -8.99
C TRP A 151 11.19 1.07 -8.18
N GLU A 152 11.06 0.30 -7.10
CA GLU A 152 9.93 0.40 -6.17
C GLU A 152 10.45 0.64 -4.75
N PRO A 153 9.90 1.63 -4.03
CA PRO A 153 10.27 1.88 -2.66
C PRO A 153 9.84 0.73 -1.76
N THR A 154 10.68 0.37 -0.79
CA THR A 154 10.26 -0.45 0.35
C THR A 154 9.52 0.38 1.39
N GLU A 155 9.80 1.68 1.46
CA GLU A 155 9.22 2.62 2.42
C GLU A 155 8.88 3.93 1.71
N THR A 156 7.74 4.52 2.05
CA THR A 156 7.35 5.85 1.58
C THR A 156 7.26 6.76 2.78
N ALA A 157 7.85 7.94 2.69
CA ALA A 157 7.91 8.93 3.76
C ALA A 157 7.57 10.32 3.22
N VAL A 158 7.34 11.24 4.13
CA VAL A 158 7.00 12.63 3.83
C VAL A 158 7.90 13.57 4.60
N LEU A 159 8.16 14.74 4.03
CA LEU A 159 8.81 15.86 4.70
C LEU A 159 7.95 17.10 4.48
N CYS A 160 7.67 17.87 5.53
CA CYS A 160 6.83 19.06 5.44
C CYS A 160 7.56 20.28 6.01
N TYR A 161 8.01 21.16 5.12
CA TYR A 161 8.62 22.43 5.49
C TYR A 161 7.51 23.47 5.72
N LEU A 162 7.30 23.81 6.99
CA LEU A 162 6.38 24.86 7.40
C LEU A 162 7.13 26.19 7.51
N PHE A 163 6.66 27.20 6.79
CA PHE A 163 7.25 28.55 6.77
C PHE A 163 6.40 29.54 7.58
N GLU A 164 7.09 30.39 8.33
CA GLU A 164 6.54 31.58 8.98
C GLU A 164 7.48 32.75 8.69
N ASP A 165 6.99 33.74 7.93
CA ASP A 165 7.78 34.87 7.46
C ASP A 165 9.08 34.43 6.74
N ASP A 166 10.25 34.76 7.32
CA ASP A 166 11.58 34.42 6.83
C ASP A 166 12.19 33.19 7.53
N LYS A 167 11.36 32.42 8.25
CA LYS A 167 11.76 31.24 9.00
C LYS A 167 11.07 29.98 8.50
N VAL A 168 11.72 28.86 8.77
CA VAL A 168 11.23 27.51 8.50
C VAL A 168 11.30 26.67 9.77
N LEU A 169 10.30 25.83 9.97
CA LEU A 169 10.25 24.90 11.09
C LEU A 169 11.13 23.69 10.78
N LEU A 170 12.10 23.43 11.65
CA LEU A 170 12.96 22.26 11.61
C LEU A 170 12.87 21.51 12.94
N ILE A 171 13.33 20.27 12.96
CA ILE A 171 13.40 19.41 14.13
C ILE A 171 14.81 18.87 14.31
N ASN A 172 15.27 18.80 15.56
CA ASN A 172 16.36 17.91 15.93
C ASN A 172 15.76 16.52 16.14
N LYS A 173 16.10 15.55 15.29
CA LYS A 173 15.53 14.20 15.34
C LYS A 173 16.16 13.38 16.48
N LYS A 174 15.36 13.01 17.48
CA LYS A 174 15.83 12.32 18.70
C LYS A 174 15.89 10.79 18.57
N ARG A 175 15.16 10.20 17.62
CA ARG A 175 15.13 8.75 17.37
C ARG A 175 14.77 8.45 15.90
N GLY A 176 15.01 7.21 15.47
CA GLY A 176 14.63 6.72 14.15
C GLY A 176 15.66 7.03 13.06
N LEU A 177 15.26 6.89 11.79
CA LEU A 177 16.15 7.17 10.66
C LEU A 177 16.54 8.65 10.65
N GLY A 178 17.84 8.92 10.64
CA GLY A 178 18.38 10.29 10.74
C GLY A 178 18.51 10.81 12.17
N GLU A 179 18.50 9.95 13.18
CA GLU A 179 18.78 10.35 14.57
C GLU A 179 20.07 11.19 14.68
N GLY A 180 19.93 12.33 15.36
CA GLY A 180 20.99 13.33 15.54
C GLY A 180 21.16 14.31 14.39
N LEU A 181 20.37 14.20 13.31
CA LEU A 181 20.33 15.18 12.22
C LEU A 181 19.18 16.18 12.42
N VAL A 182 19.33 17.33 11.78
CA VAL A 182 18.27 18.33 11.60
C VAL A 182 17.49 18.00 10.34
N ASN A 183 16.16 17.98 10.41
CA ASN A 183 15.27 17.77 9.26
C ASN A 183 14.01 18.62 9.37
N ALA A 184 13.21 18.70 8.31
CA ALA A 184 11.82 19.09 8.44
C ALA A 184 11.01 18.00 9.16
N PRO A 185 9.90 18.35 9.85
CA PRO A 185 8.99 17.35 10.39
C PRO A 185 8.46 16.40 9.31
N GLY A 186 8.31 15.13 9.66
CA GLY A 186 7.92 14.10 8.70
C GLY A 186 8.22 12.67 9.14
N GLY A 187 7.57 11.72 8.49
CA GLY A 187 7.65 10.31 8.83
C GLY A 187 7.05 9.42 7.75
N HIS A 188 6.77 8.17 8.11
CA HIS A 188 6.28 7.15 7.17
C HIS A 188 4.83 7.42 6.76
N VAL A 189 4.51 7.09 5.52
CA VAL A 189 3.11 7.02 5.05
C VAL A 189 2.53 5.68 5.51
N GLU A 190 1.45 5.72 6.28
CA GLU A 190 0.73 4.55 6.78
C GLU A 190 -0.23 3.95 5.73
N ASP A 191 -0.75 2.75 6.04
CA ASP A 191 -1.73 2.08 5.20
C ASP A 191 -3.03 2.92 5.13
N ALA A 192 -3.49 3.17 3.90
CA ALA A 192 -4.74 3.85 3.57
C ALA A 192 -4.80 5.37 3.82
N GLU A 193 -3.66 6.04 3.99
CA GLU A 193 -3.56 7.50 3.89
C GLU A 193 -2.83 7.96 2.62
N THR A 194 -3.08 9.20 2.20
CA THR A 194 -2.31 9.87 1.15
C THR A 194 -1.05 10.51 1.73
N ALA A 195 -0.02 10.74 0.90
CA ALA A 195 1.18 11.47 1.33
C ALA A 195 0.86 12.86 1.91
N LYS A 196 -0.19 13.52 1.43
CA LYS A 196 -0.65 14.80 1.98
C LYS A 196 -1.22 14.65 3.39
N GLU A 197 -2.04 13.62 3.62
CA GLU A 197 -2.61 13.32 4.94
C GLU A 197 -1.51 12.92 5.94
N ALA A 198 -0.57 12.09 5.50
CA ALA A 198 0.61 11.73 6.28
C ALA A 198 1.42 12.96 6.69
N ALA A 199 1.70 13.89 5.77
CA ALA A 199 2.43 15.11 6.09
C ALA A 199 1.73 15.98 7.14
N ILE A 200 0.39 16.05 7.12
CA ILE A 200 -0.39 16.77 8.13
C ILE A 200 -0.35 16.04 9.49
N ARG A 201 -0.45 14.71 9.48
CA ARG A 201 -0.38 13.87 10.69
C ARG A 201 0.99 13.97 11.36
N GLU A 202 2.06 13.77 10.60
CA GLU A 202 3.44 13.77 11.12
C GLU A 202 3.83 15.12 11.72
N VAL A 203 3.54 16.25 11.04
CA VAL A 203 3.82 17.58 11.61
C VAL A 203 3.09 17.77 12.94
N ARG A 204 1.85 17.30 13.03
CA ARG A 204 1.05 17.38 14.26
C ARG A 204 1.63 16.50 15.37
N GLU A 205 2.04 15.29 15.06
CA GLU A 205 2.58 14.33 16.02
C GLU A 205 3.94 14.77 16.56
N GLU A 206 4.81 15.31 15.70
CA GLU A 206 6.19 15.69 16.06
C GLU A 206 6.29 17.10 16.67
N THR A 207 5.36 18.01 16.34
CA THR A 207 5.49 19.44 16.70
C THR A 207 4.27 20.04 17.39
N GLY A 208 3.13 19.35 17.41
CA GLY A 208 1.85 19.86 17.90
C GLY A 208 1.13 20.85 16.98
N LEU A 209 1.75 21.23 15.86
CA LEU A 209 1.16 22.16 14.89
C LEU A 209 0.30 21.44 13.86
N ILE A 210 -0.76 22.09 13.41
CA ILE A 210 -1.65 21.59 12.36
C ILE A 210 -1.45 22.46 11.13
N VAL A 211 -0.83 21.91 10.09
CA VAL A 211 -0.59 22.61 8.82
C VAL A 211 -1.83 22.59 7.94
N GLU A 212 -2.05 23.68 7.22
CA GLU A 212 -3.17 23.85 6.30
C GLU A 212 -2.67 23.92 4.86
N ASN A 213 -3.32 23.17 3.97
CA ASN A 213 -3.06 23.18 2.54
C ASN A 213 -1.58 23.04 2.12
N PRO A 214 -0.84 22.03 2.62
CA PRO A 214 0.52 21.78 2.14
C PRO A 214 0.53 21.54 0.63
N ILE A 215 1.50 22.18 -0.04
CA ILE A 215 1.76 22.14 -1.48
C ILE A 215 2.86 21.10 -1.71
N HIS A 216 2.60 20.15 -2.60
CA HIS A 216 3.60 19.14 -2.98
C HIS A 216 4.67 19.78 -3.87
N MET A 217 5.93 19.71 -3.46
CA MET A 217 7.06 20.37 -4.15
C MET A 217 7.89 19.41 -4.98
N GLY A 218 7.93 18.13 -4.60
CA GLY A 218 8.80 17.19 -5.29
C GLY A 218 8.84 15.80 -4.68
N VAL A 219 9.57 14.92 -5.36
CA VAL A 219 9.79 13.55 -4.93
C VAL A 219 11.29 13.28 -4.90
N LEU A 220 11.74 12.61 -3.83
CA LEU A 220 13.11 12.15 -3.65
C LEU A 220 13.09 10.62 -3.56
N GLU A 221 13.94 9.95 -4.33
CA GLU A 221 14.07 8.50 -4.30
C GLU A 221 15.48 8.12 -3.85
N PHE A 222 15.55 7.38 -2.76
CA PHE A 222 16.78 7.02 -2.07
C PHE A 222 17.00 5.51 -2.15
N GLN A 223 18.14 5.12 -2.72
CA GLN A 223 18.64 3.75 -2.66
C GLN A 223 19.80 3.68 -1.67
N PHE A 224 19.62 2.96 -0.56
CA PHE A 224 20.71 2.66 0.37
C PHE A 224 21.37 1.34 0.02
N ARG A 225 22.68 1.20 0.31
CA ARG A 225 23.44 -0.04 0.07
C ARG A 225 23.02 -1.21 0.95
N ASP A 226 22.53 -0.94 2.15
CA ASP A 226 21.89 -1.93 3.01
C ASP A 226 20.60 -2.50 2.39
N GLY A 227 20.14 -1.88 1.30
CA GLY A 227 19.01 -2.28 0.46
C GLY A 227 17.69 -1.62 0.86
N LEU A 228 17.69 -0.69 1.82
CA LEU A 228 16.57 0.20 2.06
C LEU A 228 16.30 1.05 0.80
N ARG A 229 15.05 1.11 0.39
CA ARG A 229 14.56 1.90 -0.74
C ARG A 229 13.48 2.84 -0.25
N MET A 230 13.72 4.14 -0.25
CA MET A 230 12.80 5.11 0.32
C MET A 230 12.34 6.12 -0.72
N ARG A 231 11.03 6.34 -0.82
CA ARG A 231 10.46 7.45 -1.59
C ARG A 231 9.97 8.52 -0.63
N GLY A 232 10.60 9.70 -0.66
CA GLY A 232 10.22 10.88 0.09
C GLY A 232 9.34 11.82 -0.74
N HIS A 233 8.18 12.21 -0.23
CA HIS A 233 7.38 13.30 -0.79
C HIS A 233 7.61 14.57 0.02
N VAL A 234 8.03 15.64 -0.66
CA VAL A 234 8.32 16.93 -0.01
C VAL A 234 7.15 17.88 -0.18
N PHE A 235 6.73 18.50 0.91
CA PHE A 235 5.64 19.46 0.97
C PHE A 235 6.08 20.76 1.61
N PHE A 236 5.57 21.89 1.10
CA PHE A 236 5.73 23.21 1.70
C PHE A 236 4.37 23.71 2.21
N ALA A 237 4.36 24.36 3.38
CA ALA A 237 3.17 24.98 3.95
C ALA A 237 3.50 26.37 4.52
N GLN A 238 2.51 27.26 4.52
CA GLN A 238 2.65 28.64 5.06
C GLN A 238 1.57 28.97 6.09
N SER A 239 0.60 28.09 6.29
CA SER A 239 -0.54 28.31 7.17
C SER A 239 -0.63 27.16 8.15
N TYR A 240 -0.79 27.50 9.43
CA TYR A 240 -0.87 26.53 10.48
C TYR A 240 -1.68 27.05 11.68
N SER A 241 -2.06 26.14 12.56
CA SER A 241 -2.64 26.43 13.86
C SER A 241 -2.06 25.53 14.95
N GLY A 242 -2.34 25.84 16.21
CA GLY A 242 -1.83 25.08 17.36
C GLY A 242 -0.65 25.78 18.04
N THR A 243 0.01 25.05 18.92
CA THR A 243 1.14 25.54 19.71
C THR A 243 2.30 24.58 19.56
N LEU A 244 3.50 25.13 19.34
CA LEU A 244 4.70 24.33 19.20
C LEU A 244 5.04 23.62 20.51
N ILE A 245 5.24 22.30 20.46
CA ILE A 245 5.60 21.48 21.61
C ILE A 245 6.84 20.63 21.31
N ASP A 246 7.60 20.33 22.36
CA ASP A 246 8.64 19.30 22.32
C ASP A 246 8.02 17.92 22.49
N THR A 247 8.54 16.91 21.77
CA THR A 247 8.02 15.54 21.80
C THR A 247 9.14 14.54 22.08
N ASP A 248 8.76 13.28 22.32
CA ASP A 248 9.73 12.18 22.50
C ASP A 248 10.52 11.90 21.22
N GLU A 249 10.04 12.34 20.07
CA GLU A 249 10.61 12.07 18.75
C GLU A 249 11.47 13.21 18.21
N ALA A 250 11.05 14.43 18.46
CA ALA A 250 11.60 15.61 17.82
C ALA A 250 11.61 16.80 18.78
N GLU A 251 12.69 17.58 18.74
CA GLU A 251 12.74 18.92 19.34
C GLU A 251 12.60 19.96 18.22
N PRO A 252 11.42 20.57 18.02
CA PRO A 252 11.21 21.53 16.96
C PRO A 252 11.74 22.92 17.30
N PHE A 253 12.24 23.63 16.29
CA PHE A 253 12.69 25.00 16.40
C PHE A 253 12.51 25.76 15.08
N TRP A 254 12.27 27.07 15.19
CA TRP A 254 12.21 27.96 14.04
C TRP A 254 13.62 28.41 13.65
N CYS A 255 13.97 28.21 12.38
CA CYS A 255 15.27 28.55 11.81
C CYS A 255 15.09 29.61 10.71
N PRO A 256 15.86 30.71 10.69
CA PRO A 256 15.89 31.61 9.53
C PRO A 256 16.24 30.82 8.26
N VAL A 257 15.52 31.05 7.16
CA VAL A 257 15.75 30.34 5.90
C VAL A 257 17.18 30.53 5.37
N ALA A 258 17.79 31.68 5.65
CA ALA A 258 19.19 31.96 5.29
C ALA A 258 20.24 31.23 6.16
N GLU A 259 19.82 30.66 7.29
CA GLU A 259 20.69 30.03 8.30
C GLU A 259 20.40 28.52 8.45
N ILE A 260 19.72 27.91 7.47
CA ILE A 260 19.46 26.46 7.47
C ILE A 260 20.80 25.71 7.64
N PRO A 261 20.94 24.85 8.67
CA PRO A 261 22.20 24.23 9.03
C PRO A 261 22.46 22.99 8.18
N TYR A 262 22.72 23.16 6.88
CA TYR A 262 22.93 22.06 5.93
C TYR A 262 24.03 21.07 6.36
N ASP A 263 25.02 21.53 7.13
CA ASP A 263 26.09 20.68 7.70
C ASP A 263 25.59 19.67 8.75
N LYS A 264 24.38 19.88 9.28
CA LYS A 264 23.70 19.00 10.25
C LYS A 264 22.51 18.25 9.66
N MET A 265 22.22 18.44 8.38
CA MET A 265 21.14 17.74 7.67
C MET A 265 21.71 16.54 6.91
N TRP A 266 20.85 15.81 6.19
CA TRP A 266 21.34 14.86 5.20
C TRP A 266 22.07 15.59 4.07
N GLN A 267 23.02 14.90 3.43
CA GLN A 267 23.90 15.52 2.43
C GLN A 267 23.15 15.98 1.18
N ASP A 268 22.02 15.35 0.85
CA ASP A 268 21.20 15.69 -0.30
C ASP A 268 20.42 17.00 -0.11
N ASP A 269 20.03 17.35 1.12
CA ASP A 269 19.28 18.58 1.42
C ASP A 269 19.98 19.83 0.87
N ALA A 270 21.31 19.89 0.96
CA ALA A 270 22.11 20.99 0.42
C ALA A 270 22.02 21.14 -1.11
N LEU A 271 21.61 20.09 -1.83
CA LEU A 271 21.49 20.08 -3.28
C LEU A 271 20.11 20.50 -3.76
N TRP A 272 19.04 19.92 -3.19
CA TRP A 272 17.68 20.13 -3.71
C TRP A 272 16.91 21.23 -2.98
N LEU A 273 17.14 21.44 -1.68
CA LEU A 273 16.34 22.36 -0.87
C LEU A 273 16.49 23.84 -1.30
N PRO A 274 17.70 24.37 -1.61
CA PRO A 274 17.83 25.76 -2.07
C PRO A 274 17.03 26.06 -3.34
N GLU A 275 17.00 25.10 -4.28
CA GLU A 275 16.25 25.23 -5.52
C GLU A 275 14.75 25.11 -5.28
N ALA A 276 14.33 24.22 -4.38
CA ALA A 276 12.93 24.12 -3.94
C ALA A 276 12.44 25.42 -3.26
N LEU A 277 13.27 26.02 -2.41
CA LEU A 277 13.02 27.31 -1.76
C LEU A 277 12.89 28.47 -2.78
N SER A 278 13.50 28.34 -3.96
CA SER A 278 13.31 29.27 -5.08
C SER A 278 12.00 29.07 -5.85
N GLY A 279 11.19 28.06 -5.46
CA GLY A 279 9.89 27.75 -6.04
C GLY A 279 9.92 26.67 -7.13
N LYS A 280 11.05 26.01 -7.37
CA LYS A 280 11.15 24.95 -8.38
C LYS A 280 10.62 23.64 -7.85
N HIS A 281 9.80 22.96 -8.66
CA HIS A 281 9.46 21.56 -8.40
C HIS A 281 10.61 20.67 -8.85
N PHE A 282 10.79 19.54 -8.16
CA PHE A 282 11.94 18.68 -8.39
C PHE A 282 11.61 17.18 -8.29
N TYR A 283 12.44 16.40 -8.98
CA TYR A 283 12.53 14.96 -8.85
C TYR A 283 13.99 14.59 -8.66
N GLY A 284 14.31 13.96 -7.52
CA GLY A 284 15.67 13.62 -7.14
C GLY A 284 15.85 12.12 -6.96
N GLN A 285 17.00 11.61 -7.37
CA GLN A 285 17.43 10.22 -7.24
C GLN A 285 18.79 10.20 -6.56
N PHE A 286 18.95 9.40 -5.52
CA PHE A 286 20.15 9.38 -4.69
C PHE A 286 20.55 7.96 -4.33
N ILE A 287 21.87 7.73 -4.25
CA ILE A 287 22.44 6.51 -3.68
C ILE A 287 23.21 6.87 -2.42
N PHE A 288 22.93 6.15 -1.34
CA PHE A 288 23.59 6.32 -0.04
C PHE A 288 24.27 5.02 0.42
N ASP A 289 25.43 5.18 1.04
CA ASP A 289 26.06 4.18 1.90
C ASP A 289 26.02 4.71 3.33
N ASP A 290 25.07 4.20 4.13
CA ASP A 290 24.74 4.75 5.44
C ASP A 290 24.45 6.27 5.37
N ARG A 291 25.30 7.12 5.95
CA ARG A 291 25.16 8.59 5.94
C ARG A 291 25.90 9.29 4.80
N THR A 292 26.59 8.54 3.94
CA THR A 292 27.41 9.11 2.85
C THR A 292 26.67 8.99 1.53
N MET A 293 26.44 10.12 0.87
CA MET A 293 25.88 10.14 -0.48
C MET A 293 26.98 9.75 -1.48
N LEU A 294 26.71 8.74 -2.32
CA LEU A 294 27.64 8.26 -3.34
C LEU A 294 27.40 8.92 -4.69
N SER A 295 26.13 9.07 -5.07
CA SER A 295 25.72 9.55 -6.37
C SER A 295 24.33 10.17 -6.30
N HIS A 296 24.06 11.14 -7.17
CA HIS A 296 22.78 11.80 -7.25
C HIS A 296 22.44 12.24 -8.68
N ARG A 297 21.15 12.39 -8.95
CA ARG A 297 20.60 13.11 -10.11
C ARG A 297 19.39 13.89 -9.62
N ILE A 298 19.30 15.15 -10.01
CA ILE A 298 18.13 15.99 -9.70
C ILE A 298 17.67 16.64 -10.98
N GLU A 299 16.38 16.52 -11.24
CA GLU A 299 15.68 17.17 -12.34
C GLU A 299 14.74 18.21 -11.75
N TYR A 300 14.76 19.42 -12.32
CA TYR A 300 13.88 20.50 -11.92
C TYR A 300 12.89 20.78 -13.04
N GLU A 301 11.62 20.89 -12.71
CA GLU A 301 10.62 21.36 -13.68
C GLU A 301 10.87 22.84 -13.96
N GLN A 302 10.88 23.21 -15.25
CA GLN A 302 10.94 24.61 -15.63
C GLN A 302 9.59 25.26 -15.32
N ALA A 303 9.64 26.32 -14.50
CA ALA A 303 8.49 27.17 -14.16
C ALA A 303 7.87 27.87 -15.38
#